data_AF-R5VSA5-F1
#
_entry.id   AF-R5VSA5-F1
#
_cell.length_a   1.000
_cell.length_b   1.000
_cell.length_c   1.000
_cell.angle_alpha   90.00
_cell.angle_beta   90.00
_cell.angle_gamma   90.00
#
_symmetry.space_group_name_H-M   'P 1'
#
loop_
_entity.id
_entity.type
_entity.pdbx_description
1 polymer ?
#
loop_
_entity_poly.entity_id
_entity_poly.type
_entity_poly.pdbx_seq_one_letter_code
_entity_poly.pdbx_strand_id
1 'polypeptide(L)'
;MKYELEELEQRIHTPQLEGIGERLEDDVCEMLQRAGIYFRIFHRVKTPESIVDKINKDGYGFEDDEKRMQDLIGMRIVVYYYDDMKILQTVFDRTFARQGEWAVTDNSSEEFKASKLNGVYRIPDEYRSIYNGDLSMYPIDNTFEVQLRTISFEGWHEIEHDMRYKSPYGGEFWRNNEDLSRTLNCVLANLELCDWTTLNVFEKLARYHYEEGNWEMMIKGRFRLRFAGKPLSQELVDFFNENHEVVRCMYHCSRADVLYALLNDVNHEDITFDLLVKVMNESVADYDLKLKKKLSKICKDLVKSEKTVKTERLELKPLEISPSFELSVTLLHKEEDDIYQEFMAAVQIIGVWAQGRFRNVTDDIPLTPDDYEFHSPGYNLSILGNRSLGFYKLCLDYVDTTRPGMVWRTKVSLERSDRIRMRVDCDYCHPPERFVRESFAKPRFVDEIFRRIGYEDVIPMSLKPQRVDSMEKLEKLSQFTANHNRTLPVILAVEEEEPEHPINIGRLAETVGTYAHVFVLDKEALPMLVEASDYSLEELSGAVWVTFQGGEDRFFTKKMIENCRFDINRLAFESGNISEKAFRHKLVRLIKEHNAR
;
A
#
# COMPACT_ATOMS: atom_id res chain seq x y z
N MET A 1 9.26 -5.06 35.07
CA MET A 1 8.64 -6.21 34.36
C MET A 1 9.61 -6.61 33.24
N LYS A 2 9.87 -7.89 33.01
CA LYS A 2 10.66 -8.31 31.82
C LYS A 2 9.69 -8.85 30.78
N TYR A 3 9.78 -8.33 29.57
CA TYR A 3 8.99 -8.75 28.42
C TYR A 3 9.70 -9.92 27.74
N GLU A 4 8.97 -10.98 27.40
CA GLU A 4 9.53 -12.18 26.77
C GLU A 4 9.37 -12.15 25.24
N LEU A 5 10.34 -12.73 24.53
CA LEU A 5 10.37 -12.76 23.06
C LEU A 5 9.19 -13.52 22.46
N GLU A 6 8.92 -14.72 22.97
CA GLU A 6 7.86 -15.60 22.46
C GLU A 6 6.48 -14.94 22.56
N GLU A 7 6.23 -14.16 23.61
CA GLU A 7 4.96 -13.42 23.77
C GLU A 7 4.84 -12.27 22.78
N LEU A 8 5.94 -11.56 22.50
CA LEU A 8 5.95 -10.47 21.53
C LEU A 8 5.77 -11.00 20.11
N GLU A 9 6.46 -12.08 19.73
CA GLU A 9 6.37 -12.69 18.40
C GLU A 9 4.95 -13.12 18.03
N GLN A 10 4.16 -13.56 19.02
CA GLN A 10 2.75 -13.91 18.80
C GLN A 10 1.84 -12.70 18.57
N ARG A 11 2.27 -11.51 19.00
CA ARG A 11 1.48 -10.27 18.99
C ARG A 11 1.93 -9.27 17.93
N ILE A 12 3.18 -9.36 17.50
CA ILE A 12 3.76 -8.48 16.48
C ILE A 12 3.58 -9.09 15.08
N HIS A 13 3.04 -8.31 14.15
CA HIS A 13 2.90 -8.73 12.75
C HIS A 13 3.94 -8.01 11.89
N THR A 14 5.19 -8.52 11.92
CA THR A 14 6.31 -7.91 11.18
C THR A 14 6.03 -7.65 9.70
N PRO A 15 5.43 -8.59 8.92
CA PRO A 15 5.15 -8.32 7.49
C PRO A 15 4.18 -7.15 7.25
N GLN A 16 3.27 -6.89 8.20
CA GLN A 16 2.35 -5.76 8.09
C GLN A 16 3.03 -4.43 8.45
N LEU A 17 3.93 -4.43 9.43
CA LEU A 17 4.77 -3.27 9.71
C LEU A 17 5.70 -2.96 8.54
N GLU A 18 6.20 -3.98 7.83
CA GLU A 18 7.01 -3.82 6.63
C GLU A 18 6.19 -3.15 5.52
N GLY A 19 4.98 -3.66 5.25
CA GLY A 19 4.07 -3.03 4.30
C GLY A 19 3.62 -1.61 4.67
N ILE A 20 3.60 -1.24 5.96
CA ILE A 20 3.40 0.15 6.40
C ILE A 20 4.65 1.00 6.13
N GLY A 21 5.83 0.46 6.42
CA GLY A 21 7.12 1.10 6.14
C GLY A 21 7.28 1.42 4.66
N GLU A 22 6.93 0.48 3.78
CA GLU A 22 6.95 0.65 2.31
C GLU A 22 6.00 1.76 1.84
N ARG A 23 4.77 1.82 2.35
CA ARG A 23 3.82 2.88 1.98
C ARG A 23 4.30 4.25 2.41
N LEU A 24 4.84 4.35 3.62
CA LEU A 24 5.44 5.60 4.11
C LEU A 24 6.64 5.99 3.23
N GLU A 25 7.46 5.01 2.82
CA GLU A 25 8.57 5.26 1.89
C GLU A 25 8.08 5.78 0.54
N ASP A 26 7.05 5.17 -0.05
CA ASP A 26 6.47 5.59 -1.34
C ASP A 26 5.96 7.04 -1.29
N ASP A 27 5.19 7.40 -0.27
CA ASP A 27 4.65 8.76 -0.11
C ASP A 27 5.76 9.80 0.00
N VAL A 28 6.77 9.51 0.82
CA VAL A 28 7.93 10.40 1.00
C VAL A 28 8.72 10.45 -0.31
N CYS A 29 8.91 9.33 -0.99
CA CYS A 29 9.63 9.27 -2.26
C CYS A 29 8.97 10.16 -3.31
N GLU A 30 7.65 10.05 -3.49
CA GLU A 30 6.88 10.89 -4.41
C GLU A 30 7.01 12.38 -4.05
N MET A 31 6.86 12.71 -2.76
CA MET A 31 7.00 14.08 -2.26
C MET A 31 8.39 14.67 -2.59
N LEU A 32 9.46 13.94 -2.31
CA LEU A 32 10.83 14.43 -2.53
C LEU A 32 11.22 14.46 -4.01
N GLN A 33 10.70 13.54 -4.82
CA GLN A 33 10.87 13.56 -6.28
C GLN A 33 10.22 14.80 -6.91
N ARG A 34 9.02 15.17 -6.44
CA ARG A 34 8.35 16.42 -6.85
C ARG A 34 9.08 17.69 -6.42
N ALA A 35 10.00 17.62 -5.46
CA ALA A 35 10.89 18.74 -5.14
C ALA A 35 12.21 18.71 -5.94
N GLY A 36 12.47 17.66 -6.74
CA GLY A 36 13.72 17.47 -7.47
C GLY A 36 14.93 17.21 -6.56
N ILE A 37 14.72 16.79 -5.31
CA ILE A 37 15.80 16.59 -4.33
C ILE A 37 16.63 15.34 -4.69
N TYR A 38 17.94 15.38 -4.44
CA TYR A 38 18.80 14.21 -4.53
C TYR A 38 18.76 13.44 -3.21
N PHE A 39 18.11 12.28 -3.20
CA PHE A 39 17.97 11.46 -1.99
C PHE A 39 18.01 9.96 -2.29
N ARG A 40 18.14 9.17 -1.22
CA ARG A 40 17.78 7.75 -1.12
C ARG A 40 17.02 7.53 0.18
N ILE A 41 16.06 6.62 0.17
CA ILE A 41 15.31 6.21 1.37
C ILE A 41 15.64 4.75 1.65
N PHE A 42 15.77 4.42 2.93
CA PHE A 42 15.83 3.06 3.42
C PHE A 42 14.84 2.97 4.58
N HIS A 43 13.77 2.20 4.44
CA HIS A 43 12.96 1.83 5.59
C HIS A 43 13.47 0.54 6.23
N ARG A 44 13.20 0.38 7.52
CA ARG A 44 13.42 -0.87 8.25
C ARG A 44 12.38 -1.02 9.34
N VAL A 45 11.93 -2.24 9.55
CA VAL A 45 11.14 -2.62 10.73
C VAL A 45 12.07 -3.26 11.73
N LYS A 46 11.88 -2.95 13.02
CA LYS A 46 12.68 -3.53 14.09
C LYS A 46 12.27 -5.00 14.29
N THR A 47 13.24 -5.91 14.39
CA THR A 47 12.95 -7.33 14.62
C THR A 47 12.41 -7.55 16.04
N PRO A 48 11.58 -8.57 16.28
CA PRO A 48 11.03 -8.86 17.62
C PRO A 48 12.11 -8.97 18.70
N GLU A 49 13.24 -9.62 18.41
CA GLU A 49 14.38 -9.75 19.33
C GLU A 49 14.95 -8.38 19.70
N SER A 50 15.16 -7.54 18.68
CA SER A 50 15.66 -6.18 18.86
C SER A 50 14.69 -5.27 19.62
N ILE A 51 13.38 -5.55 19.54
CA ILE A 51 12.34 -4.84 20.30
C ILE A 51 12.43 -5.25 21.76
N VAL A 52 12.39 -6.55 22.07
CA VAL A 52 12.47 -7.08 23.43
C VAL A 52 13.75 -6.62 24.13
N ASP A 53 14.90 -6.74 23.46
CA ASP A 53 16.18 -6.26 23.97
C ASP A 53 16.18 -4.77 24.29
N LYS A 54 15.35 -3.98 23.59
CA LYS A 54 15.28 -2.53 23.77
C LYS A 54 14.33 -2.15 24.90
N ILE A 55 13.13 -2.73 24.95
CA ILE A 55 12.11 -2.41 25.97
C ILE A 55 12.46 -2.98 27.35
N ASN A 56 13.34 -3.98 27.43
CA ASN A 56 13.85 -4.53 28.70
C ASN A 56 15.04 -3.74 29.27
N LYS A 57 15.54 -2.71 28.59
CA LYS A 57 16.57 -1.82 29.14
C LYS A 57 15.97 -0.84 30.14
N ASP A 58 16.78 -0.45 31.13
CA ASP A 58 16.37 0.50 32.15
C ASP A 58 15.85 1.82 31.53
N GLY A 59 14.70 2.28 32.03
CA GLY A 59 14.02 3.50 31.62
C GLY A 59 12.95 3.34 30.54
N TYR A 60 12.62 2.11 30.10
CA TYR A 60 11.47 1.85 29.22
C TYR A 60 10.29 1.25 29.98
N GLY A 61 9.10 1.83 29.79
CA GLY A 61 7.90 1.36 30.47
C GLY A 61 6.69 2.29 30.29
N PHE A 62 5.77 2.25 31.25
CA PHE A 62 4.46 2.91 31.18
C PHE A 62 4.27 4.02 32.21
N GLU A 63 5.19 4.14 33.17
CA GLU A 63 5.16 5.18 34.19
C GLU A 63 5.54 6.55 33.60
N ASP A 64 5.16 7.64 34.28
CA ASP A 64 5.31 9.02 33.77
C ASP A 64 6.78 9.43 33.56
N ASP A 65 7.74 8.76 34.22
CA ASP A 65 9.19 8.98 34.09
C ASP A 65 9.88 7.99 33.14
N GLU A 66 9.15 7.02 32.58
CA GLU A 66 9.66 6.02 31.65
C GLU A 66 9.35 6.42 30.19
N LYS A 67 10.28 6.10 29.28
CA LYS A 67 10.09 6.34 27.83
C LYS A 67 9.51 5.13 27.12
N ARG A 68 8.80 5.39 26.02
CA ARG A 68 8.33 4.35 25.10
C ARG A 68 9.24 4.26 23.89
N MET A 69 9.28 3.08 23.27
CA MET A 69 10.04 2.83 22.05
C MET A 69 9.34 3.48 20.86
N GLN A 70 10.07 4.29 20.10
CA GLN A 70 9.51 5.12 19.02
C GLN A 70 10.00 4.74 17.61
N ASP A 71 11.00 3.84 17.53
CA ASP A 71 11.66 3.36 16.31
C ASP A 71 11.16 1.98 15.88
N LEU A 72 9.86 1.71 16.03
CA LEU A 72 9.26 0.46 15.55
C LEU A 72 9.45 0.33 14.03
N ILE A 73 9.14 1.42 13.33
CA ILE A 73 9.48 1.64 11.93
C ILE A 73 10.51 2.76 11.89
N GLY A 74 11.68 2.47 11.31
CA GLY A 74 12.73 3.47 11.09
C GLY A 74 12.83 3.78 9.60
N MET A 75 12.76 5.05 9.24
CA MET A 75 12.96 5.54 7.89
C MET A 75 14.23 6.39 7.85
N ARG A 76 15.20 5.98 7.04
CA ARG A 76 16.44 6.70 6.87
C ARG A 76 16.43 7.41 5.52
N ILE A 77 16.57 8.73 5.56
CA ILE A 77 16.57 9.58 4.38
C ILE A 77 17.97 10.15 4.21
N VAL A 78 18.61 9.72 3.13
CA VAL A 78 20.01 10.04 2.83
C VAL A 78 20.04 11.07 1.72
N VAL A 79 20.45 12.28 2.05
CA VAL A 79 20.57 13.40 1.10
C VAL A 79 22.00 13.53 0.57
N TYR A 80 22.13 14.10 -0.63
CA TYR A 80 23.44 14.31 -1.26
C TYR A 80 24.05 15.67 -0.92
N TYR A 81 23.21 16.64 -0.55
CA TYR A 81 23.65 17.98 -0.17
C TYR A 81 23.28 18.25 1.28
N TYR A 82 24.26 18.68 2.07
CA TYR A 82 24.07 18.90 3.51
C TYR A 82 22.99 19.94 3.83
N ASP A 83 22.81 20.96 2.98
CA ASP A 83 21.78 21.98 3.16
C ASP A 83 20.35 21.47 2.94
N ASP A 84 20.15 20.29 2.31
CA ASP A 84 18.85 19.62 2.21
C ASP A 84 18.33 19.15 3.58
N MET A 85 19.22 18.86 4.53
CA MET A 85 18.85 18.33 5.85
C MET A 85 17.82 19.24 6.53
N LYS A 86 18.08 20.55 6.60
CA LYS A 86 17.20 21.53 7.26
C LYS A 86 15.89 21.76 6.48
N ILE A 87 15.94 21.64 5.16
CA ILE A 87 14.76 21.73 4.29
C ILE A 87 13.84 20.55 4.61
N LEU A 88 14.38 19.33 4.61
CA LEU A 88 13.62 18.13 4.92
C LEU A 88 13.03 18.16 6.34
N GLN A 89 13.77 18.64 7.35
CA GLN A 89 13.20 18.82 8.69
C GLN A 89 11.90 19.62 8.65
N THR A 90 11.91 20.74 7.94
CA THR A 90 10.73 21.61 7.81
C THR A 90 9.61 20.94 7.00
N VAL A 91 9.95 20.19 5.94
CA VAL A 91 8.97 19.45 5.14
C VAL A 91 8.26 18.39 5.99
N PHE A 92 9.02 17.59 6.74
CA PHE A 92 8.45 16.55 7.59
C PHE A 92 7.59 17.12 8.72
N ASP A 93 8.05 18.17 9.38
CA ASP A 93 7.31 18.84 10.46
C ASP A 93 5.98 19.45 9.97
N ARG A 94 5.89 19.80 8.68
CA ARG A 94 4.64 20.29 8.05
C ARG A 94 3.73 19.18 7.53
N THR A 95 4.30 18.01 7.23
CA THR A 95 3.59 16.90 6.56
C THR A 95 3.05 15.89 7.57
N PHE A 96 3.81 15.58 8.61
CA PHE A 96 3.47 14.55 9.59
C PHE A 96 3.29 15.13 10.99
N ALA A 97 2.48 14.46 11.81
CA ALA A 97 2.26 14.84 13.20
C ALA A 97 3.48 14.46 14.08
N ARG A 98 4.40 15.42 14.25
CA ARG A 98 5.63 15.25 15.06
C ARG A 98 5.31 14.95 16.53
N GLN A 99 6.03 14.01 17.11
CA GLN A 99 6.02 13.67 18.52
C GLN A 99 7.34 14.13 19.15
N GLY A 100 7.27 15.07 20.10
CA GLY A 100 8.45 15.63 20.76
C GLY A 100 9.31 16.57 19.88
N GLU A 101 10.58 16.68 20.26
CA GLU A 101 11.60 17.48 19.56
C GLU A 101 12.55 16.58 18.76
N TRP A 102 13.24 17.18 17.78
CA TRP A 102 14.28 16.48 17.04
C TRP A 102 15.42 16.08 17.99
N ALA A 103 15.80 14.81 17.97
CA ALA A 103 16.98 14.34 18.67
C ALA A 103 18.23 14.75 17.87
N VAL A 104 18.85 15.84 18.31
CA VAL A 104 20.09 16.39 17.74
C VAL A 104 21.25 16.09 18.68
N THR A 105 22.39 15.67 18.13
CA THR A 105 23.60 15.51 18.96
C THR A 105 24.27 16.86 19.18
N ASP A 106 24.45 17.24 20.45
CA ASP A 106 25.28 18.37 20.83
C ASP A 106 26.76 18.04 20.56
N ASN A 107 27.26 18.57 19.44
CA ASN A 107 28.67 18.52 19.09
C ASN A 107 29.37 19.74 19.71
N SER A 108 30.41 19.51 20.51
CA SER A 108 31.31 20.59 20.92
C SER A 108 32.14 21.03 19.72
N SER A 109 32.64 22.26 19.71
CA SER A 109 33.50 22.77 18.63
C SER A 109 34.85 22.02 18.51
N GLU A 110 35.19 21.18 19.48
CA GLU A 110 36.49 20.52 19.60
C GLU A 110 36.45 19.02 19.28
N GLU A 111 35.27 18.42 19.11
CA GLU A 111 35.09 16.98 18.91
C GLU A 111 34.32 16.64 17.63
N PHE A 112 34.91 15.77 16.80
CA PHE A 112 34.21 15.11 15.70
C PHE A 112 33.68 13.76 16.19
N LYS A 113 32.35 13.64 16.26
CA LYS A 113 31.63 12.43 16.65
C LYS A 113 30.37 12.28 15.82
N ALA A 114 29.79 11.08 15.83
CA ALA A 114 28.56 10.79 15.10
C ALA A 114 27.45 11.78 15.46
N SER A 115 26.95 12.52 14.46
CA SER A 115 25.83 13.44 14.63
C SER A 115 24.50 12.72 14.37
N LYS A 116 23.53 12.91 15.27
CA LYS A 116 22.17 12.41 15.10
C LYS A 116 21.26 13.56 14.68
N LEU A 117 20.38 13.28 13.73
CA LEU A 117 19.29 14.16 13.33
C LEU A 117 18.05 13.31 13.12
N ASN A 118 17.35 13.00 14.22
CA ASN A 118 16.21 12.09 14.21
C ASN A 118 14.93 12.81 14.61
N GLY A 119 13.87 12.64 13.84
CA GLY A 119 12.53 13.12 14.16
C GLY A 119 11.60 11.94 14.40
N VAL A 120 10.68 12.06 15.34
CA VAL A 120 9.67 11.03 15.61
C VAL A 120 8.31 11.56 15.18
N TYR A 121 7.58 10.75 14.42
CA TYR A 121 6.29 11.12 13.85
C TYR A 121 5.26 10.04 14.14
N ARG A 122 4.01 10.43 14.36
CA ARG A 122 2.91 9.48 14.52
C ARG A 122 2.68 8.75 13.19
N ILE A 123 2.54 7.42 13.24
CA ILE A 123 2.10 6.64 12.07
C ILE A 123 0.67 7.10 11.71
N PRO A 124 0.42 7.54 10.46
CA PRO A 124 -0.93 7.86 10.00
C PRO A 124 -1.92 6.73 10.31
N ASP A 125 -3.11 7.07 10.84
CA ASP A 125 -4.08 6.07 11.31
C ASP A 125 -4.53 5.14 10.16
N GLU A 126 -4.52 5.61 8.92
CA GLU A 126 -4.78 4.80 7.72
C GLU A 126 -3.80 3.65 7.53
N TYR A 127 -2.52 3.83 7.89
CA TYR A 127 -1.52 2.77 7.83
C TYR A 127 -1.58 1.88 9.06
N ARG A 128 -1.80 2.49 10.23
CA ARG A 128 -1.99 1.75 11.48
C ARG A 128 -3.16 0.76 11.39
N SER A 129 -4.25 1.12 10.72
CA SER A 129 -5.42 0.25 10.60
C SER A 129 -5.18 -1.09 9.91
N ILE A 130 -4.12 -1.16 9.11
CA ILE A 130 -3.71 -2.37 8.39
C ILE A 130 -2.95 -3.32 9.34
N TYR A 131 -2.44 -2.80 10.46
CA TYR A 131 -1.69 -3.54 11.46
C TYR A 131 -2.63 -4.27 12.44
N ASN A 132 -2.57 -5.59 12.42
CA ASN A 132 -3.37 -6.49 13.25
C ASN A 132 -2.71 -6.81 14.60
N GLY A 133 -1.50 -6.31 14.86
CA GLY A 133 -0.78 -6.60 16.09
C GLY A 133 -1.25 -5.79 17.27
N ASP A 134 -1.28 -6.42 18.45
CA ASP A 134 -1.58 -5.77 19.72
C ASP A 134 -0.31 -5.52 20.51
N LEU A 135 0.22 -4.30 20.38
CA LEU A 135 1.38 -3.84 21.12
C LEU A 135 1.01 -3.03 22.37
N SER A 136 -0.28 -2.98 22.77
CA SER A 136 -0.76 -2.14 23.87
C SER A 136 -0.15 -2.47 25.23
N MET A 137 0.27 -3.73 25.42
CA MET A 137 0.92 -4.22 26.63
C MET A 137 2.44 -4.00 26.65
N TYR A 138 3.01 -3.46 25.56
CA TYR A 138 4.43 -3.13 25.47
C TYR A 138 4.63 -1.61 25.46
N PRO A 139 5.74 -1.09 26.01
CA PRO A 139 6.04 0.34 26.03
C PRO A 139 6.53 0.78 24.66
N ILE A 140 5.66 0.72 23.65
CA ILE A 140 5.92 1.00 22.25
C ILE A 140 4.90 2.03 21.76
N ASP A 141 5.40 3.15 21.24
CA ASP A 141 4.57 4.18 20.64
C ASP A 141 4.20 3.81 19.20
N ASN A 142 3.03 4.29 18.78
CA ASN A 142 2.56 4.13 17.40
C ASN A 142 3.17 5.20 16.51
N THR A 143 4.50 5.21 16.46
CA THR A 143 5.31 6.20 15.75
C THR A 143 6.30 5.53 14.83
N PHE A 144 6.79 6.30 13.88
CA PHE A 144 7.96 5.97 13.08
C PHE A 144 9.04 7.02 13.31
N GLU A 145 10.30 6.59 13.31
CA GLU A 145 11.47 7.45 13.44
C GLU A 145 12.03 7.77 12.06
N VAL A 146 12.19 9.05 11.74
CA VAL A 146 12.89 9.52 10.54
C VAL A 146 14.31 9.92 10.92
N GLN A 147 15.31 9.34 10.26
CA GLN A 147 16.73 9.66 10.43
C GLN A 147 17.22 10.39 9.19
N LEU A 148 17.58 11.65 9.32
CA LEU A 148 18.16 12.44 8.22
C LEU A 148 19.67 12.34 8.25
N ARG A 149 20.29 12.06 7.11
CA ARG A 149 21.75 11.86 6.98
C ARG A 149 22.26 12.34 5.63
N THR A 150 23.53 12.72 5.54
CA THR A 150 24.19 12.85 4.23
C THR A 150 24.68 11.48 3.75
N ILE A 151 24.86 11.32 2.44
CA ILE A 151 25.40 10.08 1.86
C ILE A 151 26.79 9.73 2.41
N SER A 152 27.63 10.73 2.63
CA SER A 152 28.97 10.56 3.19
C SER A 152 28.91 10.12 4.66
N PHE A 153 28.04 10.77 5.46
CA PHE A 153 27.82 10.38 6.85
C PHE A 153 27.25 8.98 6.97
N GLU A 154 26.28 8.63 6.12
CA GLU A 154 25.63 7.33 6.15
C GLU A 154 26.61 6.18 5.91
N GLY A 155 27.44 6.30 4.87
CA GLY A 155 28.45 5.28 4.56
C GLY A 155 29.44 5.07 5.71
N TRP A 156 29.86 6.16 6.35
CA TRP A 156 30.73 6.08 7.54
C TRP A 156 30.00 5.48 8.75
N HIS A 157 28.74 5.88 9.00
CA HIS A 157 27.96 5.42 10.15
C HIS A 157 27.68 3.92 10.08
N GLU A 158 27.36 3.35 8.91
CA GLU A 158 27.12 1.91 8.81
C GLU A 158 28.39 1.10 9.13
N ILE A 159 29.57 1.56 8.67
CA ILE A 159 30.85 0.95 9.02
C ILE A 159 31.14 1.09 10.53
N GLU A 160 30.97 2.28 11.09
CA GLU A 160 31.22 2.53 12.51
C GLU A 160 30.30 1.70 13.39
N HIS A 161 29.02 1.64 13.05
CA HIS A 161 28.02 0.91 13.82
C HIS A 161 28.26 -0.61 13.78
N ASP A 162 28.67 -1.17 12.64
CA ASP A 162 29.03 -2.58 12.54
C ASP A 162 30.32 -2.90 13.31
N MET A 163 31.38 -2.11 13.07
CA MET A 163 32.73 -2.38 13.59
C MET A 163 32.92 -2.01 15.07
N ARG A 164 32.14 -1.05 15.60
CA ARG A 164 32.20 -0.64 17.02
C ARG A 164 31.02 -1.12 17.83
N TYR A 165 29.81 -0.84 17.38
CA TYR A 165 28.62 -1.01 18.23
C TYR A 165 28.08 -2.44 18.21
N LYS A 166 28.05 -3.08 17.04
CA LYS A 166 27.57 -4.46 16.85
C LYS A 166 28.67 -5.52 16.87
N SER A 167 29.92 -5.11 17.10
CA SER A 167 31.04 -6.05 17.11
C SER A 167 30.81 -7.19 18.12
N PRO A 168 30.93 -8.47 17.72
CA PRO A 168 30.78 -9.60 18.64
C PRO A 168 31.86 -9.64 19.72
N TYR A 169 32.94 -8.87 19.54
CA TYR A 169 34.04 -8.71 20.48
C TYR A 169 33.86 -7.47 21.39
N GLY A 170 32.74 -6.74 21.26
CA GLY A 170 32.45 -5.52 22.01
C GLY A 170 33.58 -4.50 21.96
N GLY A 171 33.85 -3.87 23.11
CA GLY A 171 34.95 -2.91 23.26
C GLY A 171 36.36 -3.52 23.15
N GLU A 172 36.50 -4.86 23.22
CA GLU A 172 37.82 -5.50 23.15
C GLU A 172 38.46 -5.37 21.78
N PHE A 173 37.66 -5.30 20.70
CA PHE A 173 38.17 -5.11 19.34
C PHE A 173 39.00 -3.83 19.19
N TRP A 174 38.64 -2.77 19.92
CA TRP A 174 39.29 -1.46 19.87
C TRP A 174 40.25 -1.20 21.04
N ARG A 175 40.34 -2.14 21.98
CA ARG A 175 41.16 -2.00 23.19
C ARG A 175 42.63 -1.82 22.82
N ASN A 176 43.30 -0.86 23.47
CA ASN A 176 44.69 -0.47 23.21
C ASN A 176 44.94 0.09 21.79
N ASN A 177 43.89 0.46 21.06
CA ASN A 177 43.95 1.03 19.71
C ASN A 177 43.13 2.34 19.64
N GLU A 178 43.13 3.12 20.70
CA GLU A 178 42.37 4.37 20.83
C GLU A 178 42.76 5.40 19.75
N ASP A 179 44.03 5.39 19.30
CA ASP A 179 44.50 6.26 18.20
C ASP A 179 43.87 5.91 16.85
N LEU A 180 43.66 4.63 16.55
CA LEU A 180 42.94 4.17 15.36
C LEU A 180 41.45 4.48 15.47
N SER A 181 40.90 4.37 16.68
CA SER A 181 39.54 4.81 16.97
C SER A 181 39.37 6.31 16.69
N ARG A 182 40.31 7.14 17.15
CA ARG A 182 40.35 8.57 16.84
C ARG A 182 40.50 8.81 15.33
N THR A 183 41.32 8.02 14.64
CA THR A 183 41.53 8.13 13.19
C THR A 183 40.25 7.89 12.41
N LEU A 184 39.41 6.92 12.81
CA LEU A 184 38.10 6.71 12.18
C LEU A 184 37.18 7.94 12.36
N ASN A 185 37.22 8.61 13.51
CA ASN A 185 36.48 9.87 13.69
C ASN A 185 37.07 11.00 12.83
N CYS A 186 38.39 11.02 12.56
CA CYS A 186 38.97 11.94 11.60
C CYS A 186 38.52 11.68 10.16
N VAL A 187 38.20 10.42 9.79
CA VAL A 187 37.58 10.12 8.49
C VAL A 187 36.22 10.81 8.37
N LEU A 188 35.40 10.78 9.43
CA LEU A 188 34.14 11.51 9.47
C LEU A 188 34.34 13.02 9.23
N ALA A 189 35.31 13.64 9.92
CA ALA A 189 35.62 15.06 9.72
C ALA A 189 35.97 15.40 8.25
N ASN A 190 36.73 14.53 7.58
CA ASN A 190 37.06 14.70 6.17
C ASN A 190 35.82 14.55 5.27
N LEU A 191 34.91 13.63 5.60
CA LEU A 191 33.67 13.43 4.86
C LEU A 191 32.71 14.64 4.99
N GLU A 192 32.57 15.20 6.19
CA GLU A 192 31.82 16.45 6.40
C GLU A 192 32.43 17.62 5.61
N LEU A 193 33.77 17.71 5.59
CA LEU A 193 34.47 18.70 4.77
C LEU A 193 34.23 18.49 3.27
N CYS A 194 34.16 17.25 2.80
CA CYS A 194 33.83 16.92 1.42
C CYS A 194 32.40 17.36 1.06
N ASP A 195 31.42 17.12 1.93
CA ASP A 195 30.03 17.56 1.74
C ASP A 195 29.95 19.09 1.63
N TRP A 196 30.63 19.81 2.52
CA TRP A 196 30.70 21.28 2.50
C TRP A 196 31.43 21.82 1.27
N THR A 197 32.54 21.20 0.88
CA THR A 197 33.33 21.60 -0.29
C THR A 197 32.53 21.41 -1.57
N THR A 198 31.78 20.32 -1.67
CA THR A 198 30.90 20.03 -2.81
C THR A 198 29.88 21.14 -3.03
N LEU A 199 29.23 21.62 -1.95
CA LEU A 199 28.32 22.75 -2.01
C LEU A 199 29.00 24.02 -2.55
N ASN A 200 30.16 24.37 -2.00
CA ASN A 200 30.89 25.56 -2.43
C ASN A 200 31.33 25.52 -3.90
N VAL A 201 31.68 24.35 -4.42
CA VAL A 201 32.01 24.20 -5.85
C VAL A 201 30.82 24.60 -6.70
N PHE A 202 29.62 24.10 -6.39
CA PHE A 202 28.42 24.44 -7.14
C PHE A 202 27.99 25.91 -6.96
N GLU A 203 28.19 26.50 -5.77
CA GLU A 203 27.95 27.93 -5.57
C GLU A 203 28.89 28.81 -6.40
N LYS A 204 30.18 28.45 -6.48
CA LYS A 204 31.15 29.14 -7.34
C LYS A 204 30.84 28.96 -8.82
N LEU A 205 30.43 27.76 -9.25
CA LEU A 205 29.99 27.51 -10.62
C LEU A 205 28.72 28.31 -10.96
N ALA A 206 27.74 28.34 -10.06
CA ALA A 206 26.52 29.13 -10.24
C ALA A 206 26.84 30.62 -10.40
N ARG A 207 27.76 31.14 -9.58
CA ARG A 207 28.24 32.52 -9.68
C ARG A 207 28.95 32.79 -11.00
N TYR A 208 29.87 31.92 -11.42
CA TYR A 208 30.55 32.03 -12.71
C TYR A 208 29.54 32.10 -13.86
N HIS A 209 28.57 31.17 -13.89
CA HIS A 209 27.54 31.16 -14.93
C HIS A 209 26.59 32.36 -14.85
N TYR A 210 26.34 32.90 -13.66
CA TYR A 210 25.60 34.16 -13.50
C TYR A 210 26.36 35.35 -14.10
N GLU A 211 27.67 35.45 -13.86
CA GLU A 211 28.53 36.52 -14.39
C GLU A 211 28.69 36.44 -15.92
N GLU A 212 28.75 35.22 -16.48
CA GLU A 212 28.87 34.97 -17.92
C GLU A 212 27.54 35.00 -18.70
N GLY A 213 26.40 35.16 -18.03
CA GLY A 213 25.09 35.16 -18.69
C GLY A 213 24.54 33.78 -19.08
N ASN A 214 25.11 32.70 -18.52
CA ASN A 214 24.71 31.32 -18.80
C ASN A 214 23.56 30.88 -17.88
N TRP A 215 22.34 31.36 -18.13
CA TRP A 215 21.21 31.26 -17.19
C TRP A 215 20.80 29.84 -16.81
N GLU A 216 20.76 28.90 -17.76
CA GLU A 216 20.44 27.50 -17.47
C GLU A 216 21.46 26.88 -16.48
N MET A 217 22.76 27.06 -16.77
CA MET A 217 23.84 26.52 -15.94
C MET A 217 23.90 27.22 -14.57
N MET A 218 23.57 28.52 -14.52
CA MET A 218 23.39 29.26 -13.28
C MET A 218 22.29 28.62 -12.42
N ILE A 219 21.11 28.38 -12.99
CA ILE A 219 19.99 27.74 -12.28
C ILE A 219 20.38 26.34 -11.80
N LYS A 220 21.02 25.55 -12.66
CA LYS A 220 21.49 24.19 -12.35
C LYS A 220 22.42 24.17 -11.13
N GLY A 221 23.45 25.02 -11.13
CA GLY A 221 24.41 25.11 -10.03
C GLY A 221 23.81 25.72 -8.75
N ARG A 222 22.89 26.69 -8.90
CA ARG A 222 22.32 27.44 -7.77
C ARG A 222 21.30 26.64 -6.98
N PHE A 223 20.46 25.87 -7.66
CA PHE A 223 19.34 25.14 -7.05
C PHE A 223 19.61 23.65 -6.89
N ARG A 224 20.55 23.06 -7.64
CA ARG A 224 21.02 21.68 -7.45
C ARG A 224 19.86 20.68 -7.36
N LEU A 225 18.99 20.69 -8.36
CA LEU A 225 17.84 19.79 -8.48
C LEU A 225 18.06 18.74 -9.57
N ARG A 226 17.28 17.66 -9.53
CA ARG A 226 17.14 16.70 -10.62
C ARG A 226 16.21 17.28 -11.67
N PHE A 227 16.79 17.95 -12.65
CA PHE A 227 16.04 18.46 -13.80
C PHE A 227 15.78 17.36 -14.82
N ALA A 228 14.58 17.35 -15.40
CA ALA A 228 14.29 16.60 -16.62
C ALA A 228 15.19 17.10 -17.77
N GLY A 229 15.44 16.25 -18.77
CA GLY A 229 16.38 16.51 -19.87
C GLY A 229 16.00 17.63 -20.85
N LYS A 230 15.10 18.52 -20.47
CA LYS A 230 14.66 19.65 -21.29
C LYS A 230 15.49 20.90 -20.95
N PRO A 231 16.14 21.55 -21.93
CA PRO A 231 16.87 22.81 -21.71
C PRO A 231 15.92 23.97 -21.39
N LEU A 232 16.46 25.05 -20.85
CA LEU A 232 15.75 26.31 -20.62
C LEU A 232 15.28 26.88 -21.97
N SER A 233 14.00 27.21 -22.08
CA SER A 233 13.42 27.71 -23.33
C SER A 233 14.06 29.03 -23.77
N GLN A 234 14.27 29.19 -25.08
CA GLN A 234 14.95 30.35 -25.66
C GLN A 234 14.21 31.66 -25.32
N GLU A 235 12.89 31.64 -25.26
CA GLU A 235 12.06 32.78 -24.88
C GLU A 235 12.35 33.29 -23.46
N LEU A 236 12.71 32.37 -22.54
CA LEU A 236 13.13 32.74 -21.18
C LEU A 236 14.56 33.28 -21.18
N VAL A 237 15.45 32.70 -21.98
CA VAL A 237 16.82 33.20 -22.16
C VAL A 237 16.81 34.64 -22.69
N ASP A 238 16.03 34.90 -23.74
CA ASP A 238 15.89 36.23 -24.33
C ASP A 238 15.30 37.22 -23.33
N PHE A 239 14.27 36.80 -22.58
CA PHE A 239 13.70 37.62 -21.51
C PHE A 239 14.72 37.95 -20.42
N PHE A 240 15.55 37.01 -20.00
CA PHE A 240 16.60 37.21 -19.01
C PHE A 240 17.72 38.14 -19.50
N ASN A 241 18.11 38.03 -20.77
CA ASN A 241 19.09 38.93 -21.38
C ASN A 241 18.60 40.38 -21.42
N GLU A 242 17.30 40.61 -21.60
CA GLU A 242 16.70 41.96 -21.57
C GLU A 242 16.48 42.50 -20.14
N ASN A 243 16.33 41.62 -19.14
CA ASN A 243 15.85 41.98 -17.80
C ASN A 243 16.76 41.44 -16.68
N HIS A 244 18.00 41.91 -16.62
CA HIS A 244 19.00 41.45 -15.64
C HIS A 244 18.58 41.59 -14.17
N GLU A 245 17.73 42.56 -13.83
CA GLU A 245 17.19 42.72 -12.48
C GLU A 245 16.35 41.52 -12.02
N VAL A 246 15.58 40.90 -12.95
CA VAL A 246 14.79 39.70 -12.69
C VAL A 246 15.70 38.53 -12.36
N VAL A 247 16.75 38.34 -13.17
CA VAL A 247 17.75 37.28 -12.97
C VAL A 247 18.49 37.46 -11.64
N ARG A 248 18.84 38.71 -11.30
CA ARG A 248 19.45 39.03 -10.00
C ARG A 248 18.53 38.60 -8.86
N CYS A 249 17.23 38.92 -8.91
CA CYS A 249 16.29 38.49 -7.88
C CYS A 249 16.15 36.96 -7.82
N MET A 250 16.11 36.27 -8.96
CA MET A 250 16.03 34.80 -9.01
C MET A 250 17.30 34.12 -8.45
N TYR A 251 18.49 34.62 -8.78
CA TYR A 251 19.74 34.09 -8.26
C TYR A 251 19.84 34.17 -6.72
N HIS A 252 19.25 35.22 -6.13
CA HIS A 252 19.22 35.42 -4.68
C HIS A 252 18.03 34.76 -3.98
N CYS A 253 17.13 34.10 -4.71
CA CYS A 253 16.03 33.36 -4.08
C CYS A 253 16.57 32.29 -3.14
N SER A 254 15.99 32.20 -1.94
CA SER A 254 16.29 31.12 -1.01
C SER A 254 15.99 29.78 -1.67
N ARG A 255 16.95 28.85 -1.63
CA ARG A 255 16.73 27.50 -2.17
C ARG A 255 15.55 26.84 -1.46
N ALA A 256 15.51 26.92 -0.13
CA ALA A 256 14.43 26.35 0.68
C ALA A 256 13.04 26.86 0.24
N ASP A 257 12.88 28.17 0.03
CA ASP A 257 11.58 28.75 -0.33
C ASP A 257 11.13 28.30 -1.73
N VAL A 258 12.06 28.14 -2.66
CA VAL A 258 11.75 27.59 -4.00
C VAL A 258 11.32 26.13 -3.91
N LEU A 259 11.98 25.31 -3.09
CA LEU A 259 11.58 23.91 -2.90
C LEU A 259 10.21 23.79 -2.21
N TYR A 260 9.92 24.63 -1.21
CA TYR A 260 8.58 24.67 -0.60
C TYR A 260 7.50 25.11 -1.59
N ALA A 261 7.82 26.06 -2.48
CA ALA A 261 6.90 26.48 -3.53
C ALA A 261 6.65 25.35 -4.56
N LEU A 262 7.68 24.58 -4.92
CA LEU A 262 7.54 23.39 -5.79
C LEU A 262 6.63 22.33 -5.15
N LEU A 263 6.80 22.05 -3.86
CA LEU A 263 5.96 21.07 -3.13
C LEU A 263 4.49 21.50 -3.07
N ASN A 264 4.22 22.80 -3.00
CA ASN A 264 2.86 23.36 -2.99
C ASN A 264 2.17 23.37 -4.37
N ASP A 265 2.92 23.34 -5.48
CA ASP A 265 2.33 23.27 -6.82
C ASP A 265 1.93 21.82 -7.14
N VAL A 266 0.62 21.55 -7.06
CA VAL A 266 0.03 20.21 -7.18
C VAL A 266 -0.04 19.69 -8.63
N ASN A 267 0.34 20.50 -9.62
CA ASN A 267 0.02 20.23 -11.03
C ASN A 267 1.25 20.02 -11.94
N HIS A 268 2.43 19.70 -11.38
CA HIS A 268 3.60 19.35 -12.19
C HIS A 268 4.01 17.89 -11.97
N GLU A 269 4.49 17.27 -13.05
CA GLU A 269 5.01 15.89 -13.06
C GLU A 269 6.55 15.90 -13.11
N ASP A 270 7.14 16.70 -14.02
CA ASP A 270 8.59 16.80 -14.22
C ASP A 270 9.16 18.16 -13.79
N ILE A 271 10.34 18.13 -13.16
CA ILE A 271 11.08 19.33 -12.78
C ILE A 271 11.90 19.83 -13.97
N THR A 272 11.41 20.85 -14.68
CA THR A 272 12.13 21.52 -15.77
C THR A 272 12.70 22.86 -15.34
N PHE A 273 13.67 23.40 -16.09
CA PHE A 273 14.17 24.77 -15.86
C PHE A 273 13.04 25.80 -15.98
N ASP A 274 12.18 25.64 -16.98
CA ASP A 274 11.03 26.53 -17.23
C ASP A 274 10.04 26.53 -16.05
N LEU A 275 9.75 25.34 -15.49
CA LEU A 275 8.91 25.20 -14.29
C LEU A 275 9.54 25.94 -13.11
N LEU A 276 10.84 25.78 -12.88
CA LEU A 276 11.50 26.45 -11.78
C LEU A 276 11.44 27.98 -11.93
N VAL A 277 11.62 28.50 -13.15
CA VAL A 277 11.47 29.93 -13.45
C VAL A 277 10.05 30.41 -13.17
N LYS A 278 9.03 29.64 -13.57
CA LYS A 278 7.62 29.91 -13.25
C LYS A 278 7.40 30.01 -11.74
N VAL A 279 7.84 29.00 -10.99
CA VAL A 279 7.64 28.91 -9.53
C VAL A 279 8.36 30.03 -8.80
N MET A 280 9.62 30.31 -9.17
CA MET A 280 10.36 31.45 -8.62
C MET A 280 9.63 32.77 -8.88
N ASN A 281 9.16 33.00 -10.10
CA ASN A 281 8.44 34.23 -10.46
C ASN A 281 7.12 34.41 -9.67
N GLU A 282 6.37 33.32 -9.48
CA GLU A 282 5.02 33.38 -8.91
C GLU A 282 5.03 33.39 -7.38
N SER A 283 6.02 32.77 -6.74
CA SER A 283 5.97 32.50 -5.29
C SER A 283 7.12 33.05 -4.46
N VAL A 284 8.28 33.37 -5.05
CA VAL A 284 9.50 33.64 -4.26
C VAL A 284 10.19 34.96 -4.64
N ALA A 285 10.49 35.14 -5.92
CA ALA A 285 11.25 36.29 -6.39
C ALA A 285 10.42 37.57 -6.25
N ASP A 286 11.07 38.65 -5.80
CA ASP A 286 10.42 39.96 -5.67
C ASP A 286 11.09 41.04 -6.52
N TYR A 287 10.30 41.64 -7.40
CA TYR A 287 10.70 42.64 -8.40
C TYR A 287 9.45 43.23 -9.07
N ASP A 288 9.63 44.15 -10.02
CA ASP A 288 8.55 44.90 -10.66
C ASP A 288 7.37 44.03 -11.14
N LEU A 289 6.15 44.46 -10.78
CA LEU A 289 4.93 43.72 -11.03
C LEU A 289 4.59 43.59 -12.53
N LYS A 290 4.99 44.55 -13.38
CA LYS A 290 4.77 44.45 -14.83
C LYS A 290 5.66 43.37 -15.43
N LEU A 291 6.92 43.30 -15.00
CA LEU A 291 7.84 42.24 -15.41
C LEU A 291 7.37 40.86 -14.92
N LYS A 292 6.91 40.74 -13.66
CA LYS A 292 6.33 39.49 -13.14
C LYS A 292 5.16 38.99 -14.01
N LYS A 293 4.27 39.89 -14.42
CA LYS A 293 3.13 39.58 -15.31
C LYS A 293 3.59 39.19 -16.72
N LYS A 294 4.60 39.87 -17.27
CA LYS A 294 5.19 39.54 -18.59
C LYS A 294 5.81 38.15 -18.56
N LEU A 295 6.60 37.84 -17.52
CA LEU A 295 7.22 36.52 -17.37
C LEU A 295 6.19 35.41 -17.12
N SER A 296 5.18 35.64 -16.27
CA SER A 296 4.10 34.66 -16.05
C SER A 296 3.35 34.34 -17.34
N LYS A 297 3.19 35.31 -18.25
CA LYS A 297 2.62 35.06 -19.58
C LYS A 297 3.50 34.14 -20.42
N ILE A 298 4.82 34.39 -20.47
CA ILE A 298 5.78 33.55 -21.20
C ILE A 298 5.75 32.11 -20.66
N CYS A 299 5.85 31.94 -19.34
CA CYS A 299 5.78 30.61 -18.71
C CYS A 299 4.47 29.87 -19.05
N LYS A 300 3.32 30.57 -19.05
CA LYS A 300 2.02 29.96 -19.40
C LYS A 300 1.94 29.50 -20.84
N ASP A 301 2.56 30.21 -21.76
CA ASP A 301 2.56 29.85 -23.18
C ASP A 301 3.49 28.64 -23.44
N LEU A 302 4.62 28.54 -22.73
CA LEU A 302 5.53 27.39 -22.80
C LEU A 302 4.92 26.10 -22.25
N VAL A 303 4.20 26.16 -21.12
CA VAL A 303 3.53 24.98 -20.54
C VAL A 303 2.46 24.40 -21.47
N LYS A 304 1.85 25.24 -22.32
CA LYS A 304 0.88 24.75 -23.32
C LYS A 304 1.55 23.99 -24.47
N SER A 305 2.79 24.31 -24.82
CA SER A 305 3.51 23.69 -25.96
C SER A 305 4.24 22.39 -25.57
N GLU A 306 4.60 22.20 -24.30
CA GLU A 306 5.31 21.01 -23.81
C GLU A 306 4.50 19.72 -23.85
N LYS A 307 3.16 19.78 -23.80
CA LYS A 307 2.29 18.59 -23.86
C LYS A 307 2.40 17.79 -25.18
N THR A 308 3.35 18.10 -26.07
CA THR A 308 3.30 17.73 -27.49
C THR A 308 4.46 16.85 -28.04
N VAL A 309 5.52 16.41 -27.32
CA VAL A 309 6.70 15.71 -27.95
C VAL A 309 7.28 14.46 -27.18
N LYS A 310 7.65 13.37 -27.92
CA LYS A 310 7.95 11.93 -27.59
C LYS A 310 9.47 11.55 -27.41
N THR A 311 9.91 10.27 -27.34
CA THR A 311 10.17 9.29 -26.23
C THR A 311 11.31 8.30 -26.69
N GLU A 312 12.26 7.88 -25.84
CA GLU A 312 13.37 6.91 -26.10
C GLU A 312 12.94 5.40 -26.15
N ARG A 313 13.83 4.49 -26.60
CA ARG A 313 13.56 3.06 -26.92
C ARG A 313 13.66 2.13 -25.67
N LEU A 314 12.61 1.36 -25.39
CA LEU A 314 12.41 0.55 -24.17
C LEU A 314 12.89 -0.92 -24.27
N GLU A 315 13.52 -1.45 -23.20
CA GLU A 315 13.73 -2.90 -22.97
C GLU A 315 12.46 -3.57 -22.40
N LEU A 316 12.12 -4.78 -22.85
CA LEU A 316 10.90 -5.50 -22.45
C LEU A 316 11.20 -6.57 -21.39
N LYS A 317 10.52 -6.53 -20.24
CA LYS A 317 10.53 -7.56 -19.18
C LYS A 317 9.16 -8.30 -19.14
N PRO A 318 9.11 -9.60 -18.80
CA PRO A 318 7.85 -10.32 -18.61
C PRO A 318 7.10 -9.83 -17.36
N LEU A 319 5.78 -9.99 -17.35
CA LEU A 319 4.92 -9.67 -16.20
C LEU A 319 4.77 -10.87 -15.27
N GLU A 320 4.74 -10.63 -13.97
CA GLU A 320 4.33 -11.57 -12.92
C GLU A 320 2.81 -11.64 -12.82
N ILE A 321 2.28 -12.77 -12.35
CA ILE A 321 0.83 -13.03 -12.25
C ILE A 321 0.45 -13.18 -10.78
N SER A 322 -0.55 -12.40 -10.35
CA SER A 322 -1.11 -12.47 -9.01
C SER A 322 -2.60 -12.82 -9.07
N PRO A 323 -3.08 -13.83 -8.32
CA PRO A 323 -4.50 -14.18 -8.25
C PRO A 323 -5.33 -13.07 -7.59
N SER A 324 -6.60 -12.97 -7.98
CA SER A 324 -7.54 -11.91 -7.57
C SER A 324 -8.89 -12.45 -7.11
N PHE A 325 -9.40 -13.49 -7.77
CA PHE A 325 -10.66 -14.15 -7.43
C PHE A 325 -10.69 -15.54 -8.07
N GLU A 326 -10.96 -16.56 -7.29
CA GLU A 326 -11.14 -17.92 -7.78
C GLU A 326 -12.49 -18.50 -7.31
N LEU A 327 -13.18 -19.22 -8.18
CA LEU A 327 -14.43 -19.89 -7.81
C LEU A 327 -14.55 -21.19 -8.57
N SER A 328 -14.80 -22.28 -7.84
CA SER A 328 -15.07 -23.60 -8.41
C SER A 328 -16.35 -24.15 -7.79
N VAL A 329 -17.43 -24.21 -8.54
CA VAL A 329 -18.76 -24.63 -8.06
C VAL A 329 -19.49 -25.46 -9.11
N THR A 330 -20.50 -26.20 -8.67
CA THR A 330 -21.47 -26.85 -9.57
C THR A 330 -22.71 -25.98 -9.66
N LEU A 331 -23.32 -25.86 -10.84
CA LEU A 331 -24.61 -25.17 -10.95
C LEU A 331 -25.72 -26.06 -10.38
N LEU A 332 -26.66 -25.43 -9.67
CA LEU A 332 -27.81 -26.13 -9.11
C LEU A 332 -28.69 -26.66 -10.26
N HIS A 333 -29.06 -27.94 -10.19
CA HIS A 333 -29.90 -28.60 -11.18
C HIS A 333 -31.06 -29.32 -10.48
N LYS A 334 -32.27 -29.19 -11.02
CA LYS A 334 -33.44 -29.96 -10.59
C LYS A 334 -33.81 -30.95 -11.68
N GLU A 335 -34.18 -32.17 -11.31
CA GLU A 335 -34.49 -33.25 -12.27
C GLU A 335 -35.63 -32.91 -13.25
N GLU A 336 -36.48 -31.95 -12.91
CA GLU A 336 -37.60 -31.47 -13.73
C GLU A 336 -37.18 -30.47 -14.81
N ASP A 337 -35.99 -29.86 -14.68
CA ASP A 337 -35.47 -28.81 -15.56
C ASP A 337 -34.55 -29.40 -16.65
N ASP A 338 -34.38 -28.67 -17.76
CA ASP A 338 -33.46 -29.06 -18.84
C ASP A 338 -32.05 -28.50 -18.59
N ILE A 339 -31.13 -29.39 -18.21
CA ILE A 339 -29.72 -29.06 -17.96
C ILE A 339 -29.04 -28.35 -19.16
N TYR A 340 -29.50 -28.63 -20.39
CA TYR A 340 -28.97 -27.95 -21.56
C TYR A 340 -29.39 -26.47 -21.59
N GLN A 341 -30.62 -26.15 -21.18
CA GLN A 341 -31.08 -24.77 -21.06
C GLN A 341 -30.34 -24.01 -19.96
N GLU A 342 -30.05 -24.66 -18.83
CA GLU A 342 -29.24 -24.08 -17.75
C GLU A 342 -27.82 -23.75 -18.23
N PHE A 343 -27.18 -24.70 -18.94
CA PHE A 343 -25.87 -24.49 -19.55
C PHE A 343 -25.89 -23.32 -20.54
N MET A 344 -26.87 -23.29 -21.45
CA MET A 344 -27.01 -22.20 -22.42
C MET A 344 -27.28 -20.85 -21.74
N ALA A 345 -28.06 -20.83 -20.65
CA ALA A 345 -28.31 -19.62 -19.88
C ALA A 345 -27.03 -19.10 -19.22
N ALA A 346 -26.19 -19.98 -18.65
CA ALA A 346 -24.89 -19.60 -18.08
C ALA A 346 -23.95 -19.03 -19.15
N VAL A 347 -23.85 -19.68 -20.31
CA VAL A 347 -23.08 -19.20 -21.47
C VAL A 347 -23.53 -17.80 -21.91
N GLN A 348 -24.84 -17.58 -22.04
CA GLN A 348 -25.40 -16.28 -22.41
C GLN A 348 -25.06 -15.18 -21.41
N ILE A 349 -25.15 -15.46 -20.11
CA ILE A 349 -24.82 -14.48 -19.07
C ILE A 349 -23.34 -14.08 -19.16
N ILE A 350 -22.44 -15.05 -19.33
CA ILE A 350 -21.00 -14.78 -19.49
C ILE A 350 -20.74 -13.97 -20.77
N GLY A 351 -21.36 -14.36 -21.88
CA GLY A 351 -21.23 -13.65 -23.17
C GLY A 351 -21.71 -12.20 -23.09
N VAL A 352 -22.86 -11.93 -22.46
CA VAL A 352 -23.39 -10.57 -22.27
C VAL A 352 -22.45 -9.73 -21.39
N TRP A 353 -21.88 -10.32 -20.34
CA TRP A 353 -20.87 -9.64 -19.53
C TRP A 353 -19.62 -9.27 -20.35
N ALA A 354 -19.15 -10.19 -21.19
CA ALA A 354 -18.01 -9.97 -22.06
C ALA A 354 -18.29 -8.87 -23.09
N GLN A 355 -19.45 -8.91 -23.76
CA GLN A 355 -19.94 -7.84 -24.64
C GLN A 355 -19.98 -6.49 -23.91
N GLY A 356 -20.50 -6.44 -22.67
CA GLY A 356 -20.54 -5.21 -21.89
C GLY A 356 -19.16 -4.65 -21.56
N ARG A 357 -18.18 -5.51 -21.27
CA ARG A 357 -16.78 -5.12 -21.00
C ARG A 357 -16.06 -4.63 -22.25
N PHE A 358 -16.33 -5.25 -23.39
CA PHE A 358 -15.65 -4.98 -24.66
C PHE A 358 -16.49 -4.15 -25.63
N ARG A 359 -17.61 -3.57 -25.20
CA ARG A 359 -18.58 -2.82 -26.03
C ARG A 359 -17.96 -1.73 -26.90
N ASN A 360 -16.88 -1.09 -26.42
CA ASN A 360 -16.21 -0.02 -27.16
C ASN A 360 -15.05 -0.54 -28.03
N VAL A 361 -14.85 -1.86 -28.09
CA VAL A 361 -13.72 -2.55 -28.68
C VAL A 361 -14.18 -3.53 -29.75
N THR A 362 -15.25 -4.30 -29.49
CA THR A 362 -15.89 -5.18 -30.47
C THR A 362 -17.37 -5.43 -30.14
N ASP A 363 -18.17 -5.73 -31.15
CA ASP A 363 -19.65 -5.85 -31.06
C ASP A 363 -20.19 -7.26 -31.43
N ASP A 364 -19.32 -8.19 -31.83
CA ASP A 364 -19.67 -9.49 -32.44
C ASP A 364 -19.36 -10.71 -31.55
N ILE A 365 -19.05 -10.50 -30.26
CA ILE A 365 -18.83 -11.59 -29.30
C ILE A 365 -20.08 -12.49 -29.25
N PRO A 366 -19.97 -13.81 -29.50
CA PRO A 366 -21.13 -14.70 -29.53
C PRO A 366 -21.72 -14.92 -28.13
N LEU A 367 -23.03 -15.15 -28.08
CA LEU A 367 -23.78 -15.54 -26.88
C LEU A 367 -24.08 -17.05 -26.83
N THR A 368 -23.40 -17.79 -27.70
CA THR A 368 -23.50 -19.23 -27.91
C THR A 368 -22.10 -19.83 -27.73
N PRO A 369 -21.98 -21.13 -27.40
CA PRO A 369 -20.69 -21.76 -27.21
C PRO A 369 -20.09 -22.14 -28.56
N ASP A 370 -19.74 -21.11 -29.33
CA ASP A 370 -19.03 -21.19 -30.59
C ASP A 370 -17.63 -20.61 -30.42
N ASP A 371 -16.67 -21.13 -31.18
CA ASP A 371 -15.31 -20.62 -31.17
C ASP A 371 -15.27 -19.16 -31.66
N TYR A 372 -14.52 -18.33 -30.94
CA TYR A 372 -14.36 -16.92 -31.26
C TYR A 372 -12.99 -16.43 -30.78
N GLU A 373 -12.30 -15.65 -31.60
CA GLU A 373 -11.03 -15.02 -31.25
C GLU A 373 -11.06 -13.55 -31.64
N PHE A 374 -10.59 -12.71 -30.73
CA PHE A 374 -10.43 -11.29 -30.94
C PHE A 374 -9.10 -10.81 -30.35
N HIS A 375 -8.32 -10.13 -31.17
CA HIS A 375 -7.00 -9.60 -30.81
C HIS A 375 -6.89 -8.14 -31.24
N SER A 376 -6.67 -7.26 -30.26
CA SER A 376 -6.39 -5.84 -30.46
C SER A 376 -5.32 -5.40 -29.45
N PRO A 377 -4.49 -4.37 -29.72
CA PRO A 377 -3.48 -3.92 -28.79
C PRO A 377 -4.05 -3.66 -27.38
N GLY A 378 -3.58 -4.42 -26.39
CA GLY A 378 -4.03 -4.32 -25.00
C GLY A 378 -5.37 -5.00 -24.67
N TYR A 379 -6.00 -5.67 -25.62
CA TYR A 379 -7.28 -6.38 -25.44
C TYR A 379 -7.28 -7.71 -26.18
N ASN A 380 -7.44 -8.81 -25.45
CA ASN A 380 -7.58 -10.14 -26.04
C ASN A 380 -8.82 -10.82 -25.49
N LEU A 381 -9.55 -11.51 -26.36
CA LEU A 381 -10.68 -12.36 -25.97
C LEU A 381 -10.67 -13.61 -26.83
N SER A 382 -10.72 -14.78 -26.19
CA SER A 382 -10.93 -16.04 -26.87
C SER A 382 -12.03 -16.85 -26.20
N ILE A 383 -12.85 -17.50 -27.02
CA ILE A 383 -13.88 -18.44 -26.61
C ILE A 383 -13.57 -19.76 -27.33
N LEU A 384 -13.48 -20.83 -26.55
CA LEU A 384 -13.48 -22.21 -27.03
C LEU A 384 -14.81 -22.84 -26.63
N GLY A 385 -15.66 -23.12 -27.60
CA GLY A 385 -17.03 -23.53 -27.38
C GLY A 385 -17.41 -24.78 -28.15
N ASN A 386 -18.14 -25.70 -27.51
CA ASN A 386 -18.69 -26.86 -28.19
C ASN A 386 -20.12 -27.15 -27.72
N ARG A 387 -21.08 -26.85 -28.61
CA ARG A 387 -22.52 -27.08 -28.38
C ARG A 387 -22.86 -28.54 -28.07
N SER A 388 -22.26 -29.49 -28.78
CA SER A 388 -22.56 -30.92 -28.65
C SER A 388 -21.97 -31.51 -27.37
N LEU A 389 -20.75 -31.14 -27.03
CA LEU A 389 -20.05 -31.62 -25.83
C LEU A 389 -20.49 -30.88 -24.56
N GLY A 390 -21.18 -29.74 -24.68
CA GLY A 390 -21.56 -28.94 -23.52
C GLY A 390 -20.34 -28.33 -22.82
N PHE A 391 -19.40 -27.83 -23.62
CA PHE A 391 -18.18 -27.20 -23.14
C PHE A 391 -18.14 -25.74 -23.57
N TYR A 392 -17.73 -24.86 -22.66
CA TYR A 392 -17.53 -23.45 -22.95
C TYR A 392 -16.38 -22.90 -22.11
N LYS A 393 -15.40 -22.28 -22.73
CA LYS A 393 -14.29 -21.62 -22.04
C LYS A 393 -14.05 -20.25 -22.65
N LEU A 394 -14.09 -19.21 -21.82
CA LEU A 394 -13.76 -17.84 -22.21
C LEU A 394 -12.50 -17.39 -21.47
N CYS A 395 -11.54 -16.83 -22.20
CA CYS A 395 -10.37 -16.15 -21.69
C CYS A 395 -10.40 -14.69 -22.17
N LEU A 396 -10.30 -13.74 -21.24
CA LEU A 396 -10.41 -12.32 -21.53
C LEU A 396 -9.29 -11.59 -20.79
N ASP A 397 -8.42 -10.91 -21.55
CA ASP A 397 -7.31 -10.10 -21.04
C ASP A 397 -7.50 -8.63 -21.48
N TYR A 398 -7.28 -7.67 -20.57
CA TYR A 398 -7.29 -6.24 -20.92
C TYR A 398 -6.30 -5.42 -20.09
N VAL A 399 -5.73 -4.37 -20.68
CA VAL A 399 -4.85 -3.42 -19.96
C VAL A 399 -5.66 -2.54 -19.01
N ASP A 400 -5.20 -2.39 -17.77
CA ASP A 400 -5.79 -1.45 -16.81
C ASP A 400 -5.44 -0.01 -17.19
N THR A 401 -6.45 0.79 -17.51
CA THR A 401 -6.28 2.20 -17.90
C THR A 401 -5.91 3.12 -16.74
N THR A 402 -6.06 2.65 -15.50
CA THR A 402 -5.80 3.43 -14.27
C THR A 402 -4.47 3.08 -13.63
N ARG A 403 -3.97 1.85 -13.86
CA ARG A 403 -2.71 1.35 -13.30
C ARG A 403 -1.71 1.04 -14.41
N PRO A 404 -0.68 1.89 -14.63
CA PRO A 404 0.30 1.69 -15.69
C PRO A 404 0.98 0.32 -15.60
N GLY A 405 1.10 -0.38 -16.73
CA GLY A 405 1.80 -1.68 -16.80
C GLY A 405 1.04 -2.88 -16.22
N MET A 406 -0.24 -2.73 -15.86
CA MET A 406 -1.06 -3.82 -15.37
C MET A 406 -1.98 -4.38 -16.46
N VAL A 407 -2.10 -5.71 -16.52
CA VAL A 407 -3.05 -6.42 -17.39
C VAL A 407 -3.96 -7.29 -16.54
N TRP A 408 -5.27 -7.09 -16.64
CA TRP A 408 -6.25 -7.96 -16.03
C TRP A 408 -6.52 -9.17 -16.90
N ARG A 409 -6.76 -10.30 -16.25
CA ARG A 409 -7.08 -11.58 -16.89
C ARG A 409 -8.27 -12.20 -16.19
N THR A 410 -9.25 -12.66 -16.96
CA THR A 410 -10.39 -13.45 -16.48
C THR A 410 -10.55 -14.68 -17.34
N LYS A 411 -10.56 -15.84 -16.71
CA LYS A 411 -10.86 -17.12 -17.32
C LYS A 411 -12.13 -17.67 -16.70
N VAL A 412 -13.01 -18.21 -17.52
CA VAL A 412 -14.17 -18.94 -17.05
C VAL A 412 -14.37 -20.17 -17.91
N SER A 413 -14.71 -21.29 -17.29
CA SER A 413 -15.02 -22.54 -17.97
C SER A 413 -16.31 -23.14 -17.42
N LEU A 414 -17.11 -23.71 -18.32
CA LEU A 414 -18.31 -24.47 -18.04
C LEU A 414 -18.16 -25.84 -18.70
N GLU A 415 -18.35 -26.89 -17.92
CA GLU A 415 -18.33 -28.28 -18.38
C GLU A 415 -19.62 -28.97 -17.98
N ARG A 416 -20.41 -29.40 -18.97
CA ARG A 416 -21.66 -30.12 -18.76
C ARG A 416 -21.44 -31.63 -18.89
N SER A 417 -21.77 -32.34 -17.82
CA SER A 417 -21.93 -33.79 -17.79
C SER A 417 -23.37 -34.13 -17.35
N ASP A 418 -23.50 -34.90 -16.28
CA ASP A 418 -24.69 -35.04 -15.42
C ASP A 418 -25.03 -33.77 -14.64
N ARG A 419 -24.02 -32.92 -14.39
CA ARG A 419 -24.16 -31.57 -13.81
C ARG A 419 -23.32 -30.58 -14.60
N ILE A 420 -23.45 -29.28 -14.31
CA ILE A 420 -22.64 -28.24 -14.94
C ILE A 420 -21.61 -27.75 -13.93
N ARG A 421 -20.34 -28.00 -14.18
CA ARG A 421 -19.24 -27.48 -13.35
C ARG A 421 -18.78 -26.15 -13.91
N MET A 422 -18.60 -25.16 -13.04
CA MET A 422 -18.09 -23.85 -13.38
C MET A 422 -16.80 -23.57 -12.62
N ARG A 423 -15.76 -23.16 -13.34
CA ARG A 423 -14.54 -22.58 -12.76
C ARG A 423 -14.32 -21.17 -13.28
N VAL A 424 -14.03 -20.24 -12.39
CA VAL A 424 -13.71 -18.84 -12.69
C VAL A 424 -12.37 -18.50 -12.02
N ASP A 425 -11.41 -18.04 -12.81
CA ASP A 425 -10.10 -17.60 -12.32
C ASP A 425 -9.86 -16.17 -12.81
N CYS A 426 -9.63 -15.25 -11.89
CA CYS A 426 -9.28 -13.87 -12.20
C CYS A 426 -7.92 -13.55 -11.63
N ASP A 427 -7.06 -13.02 -12.48
CA ASP A 427 -5.69 -12.65 -12.16
C ASP A 427 -5.40 -11.23 -12.63
N TYR A 428 -4.31 -10.67 -12.15
CA TYR A 428 -3.67 -9.54 -12.78
C TYR A 428 -2.18 -9.74 -12.95
N CYS A 429 -1.69 -9.27 -14.08
CA CYS A 429 -0.30 -9.31 -14.45
C CYS A 429 0.33 -7.94 -14.16
N HIS A 430 1.51 -7.90 -13.54
CA HIS A 430 2.21 -6.68 -13.17
C HIS A 430 3.74 -6.81 -13.35
N PRO A 431 4.49 -5.70 -13.40
CA PRO A 431 5.94 -5.75 -13.43
C PRO A 431 6.51 -6.37 -12.13
N PRO A 432 7.63 -7.11 -12.19
CA PRO A 432 8.25 -7.77 -11.03
C PRO A 432 8.64 -6.83 -9.89
N GLU A 433 9.05 -5.60 -10.22
CA GLU A 433 9.53 -4.60 -9.26
C GLU A 433 8.39 -3.88 -8.54
N ARG A 434 7.13 -4.22 -8.83
CA ARG A 434 5.96 -3.51 -8.29
C ARG A 434 5.30 -4.31 -7.17
N PHE A 435 5.18 -3.68 -6.01
CA PHE A 435 4.39 -4.24 -4.91
C PHE A 435 2.94 -4.49 -5.33
N VAL A 436 2.52 -5.73 -5.08
CA VAL A 436 1.22 -6.29 -5.45
C VAL A 436 0.15 -5.70 -4.55
N ARG A 437 -0.69 -4.79 -5.07
CA ARG A 437 -1.90 -4.33 -4.36
C ARG A 437 -2.94 -5.44 -4.38
N GLU A 438 -3.27 -6.01 -3.21
CA GLU A 438 -4.44 -6.88 -3.03
C GLU A 438 -5.67 -6.23 -3.70
N SER A 439 -6.07 -6.78 -4.83
CA SER A 439 -7.22 -6.28 -5.57
C SER A 439 -8.12 -7.45 -5.90
N PHE A 440 -9.14 -7.65 -5.08
CA PHE A 440 -10.19 -8.65 -5.29
C PHE A 440 -11.14 -8.18 -6.40
N ALA A 441 -11.25 -8.94 -7.49
CA ALA A 441 -12.05 -8.59 -8.65
C ALA A 441 -12.98 -9.73 -9.09
N LYS A 442 -14.12 -9.86 -8.39
CA LYS A 442 -15.20 -10.78 -8.78
C LYS A 442 -15.98 -10.26 -10.01
N PRO A 443 -16.09 -11.03 -11.11
CA PRO A 443 -16.91 -10.65 -12.25
C PRO A 443 -18.42 -10.61 -11.94
N ARG A 444 -19.15 -9.66 -12.54
CA ARG A 444 -20.60 -9.50 -12.30
C ARG A 444 -21.44 -10.70 -12.75
N PHE A 445 -20.99 -11.46 -13.75
CA PHE A 445 -21.72 -12.66 -14.19
C PHE A 445 -21.82 -13.71 -13.08
N VAL A 446 -20.87 -13.75 -12.14
CA VAL A 446 -20.90 -14.68 -11.01
C VAL A 446 -22.14 -14.45 -10.15
N ASP A 447 -22.51 -13.19 -9.88
CA ASP A 447 -23.72 -12.90 -9.12
C ASP A 447 -25.00 -13.13 -9.92
N GLU A 448 -24.93 -13.04 -11.25
CA GLU A 448 -26.08 -13.19 -12.13
C GLU A 448 -26.43 -14.66 -12.38
N ILE A 449 -25.42 -15.52 -12.61
CA ILE A 449 -25.62 -16.97 -12.70
C ILE A 449 -26.17 -17.50 -11.38
N PHE A 450 -25.61 -17.05 -10.24
CA PHE A 450 -26.11 -17.51 -8.94
C PHE A 450 -27.58 -17.16 -8.70
N ARG A 451 -27.99 -15.94 -9.08
CA ARG A 451 -29.39 -15.50 -8.92
C ARG A 451 -30.37 -16.21 -9.85
N ARG A 452 -29.92 -16.61 -11.05
CA ARG A 452 -30.80 -17.21 -12.08
C ARG A 452 -30.85 -18.73 -12.02
N ILE A 453 -29.72 -19.38 -11.72
CA ILE A 453 -29.55 -20.84 -11.74
C ILE A 453 -29.29 -21.36 -10.33
N GLY A 454 -28.35 -20.74 -9.62
CA GLY A 454 -27.91 -21.19 -8.29
C GLY A 454 -26.63 -22.02 -8.36
N TYR A 455 -25.98 -22.17 -7.20
CA TYR A 455 -24.74 -22.92 -7.02
C TYR A 455 -24.91 -24.01 -5.97
N GLU A 456 -24.14 -25.06 -6.16
CA GLU A 456 -23.94 -26.17 -5.23
C GLU A 456 -22.42 -26.35 -5.07
N ASP A 457 -21.95 -26.34 -3.83
CA ASP A 457 -20.63 -26.86 -3.48
C ASP A 457 -20.81 -28.36 -3.18
N VAL A 458 -20.82 -28.76 -1.90
CA VAL A 458 -21.37 -30.05 -1.46
C VAL A 458 -22.87 -29.94 -1.15
N ILE A 459 -23.29 -28.75 -0.70
CA ILE A 459 -24.69 -28.41 -0.41
C ILE A 459 -25.08 -27.18 -1.25
N PRO A 460 -26.39 -26.98 -1.50
CA PRO A 460 -26.87 -25.78 -2.17
C PRO A 460 -26.47 -24.50 -1.42
N MET A 461 -25.90 -23.56 -2.16
CA MET A 461 -25.55 -22.24 -1.64
C MET A 461 -26.80 -21.36 -1.49
N SER A 462 -26.73 -20.35 -0.62
CA SER A 462 -27.84 -19.43 -0.36
C SER A 462 -27.35 -18.01 -0.08
N LEU A 463 -28.03 -17.01 -0.64
CA LEU A 463 -27.86 -15.59 -0.24
C LEU A 463 -28.49 -15.27 1.12
N LYS A 464 -29.32 -16.18 1.64
CA LYS A 464 -29.92 -16.09 2.97
C LYS A 464 -29.17 -16.98 3.94
N PRO A 465 -28.94 -16.52 5.19
CA PRO A 465 -28.34 -17.35 6.22
C PRO A 465 -29.17 -18.60 6.49
N GLN A 466 -28.51 -19.75 6.63
CA GLN A 466 -29.18 -21.02 6.95
C GLN A 466 -29.22 -21.23 8.48
N ARG A 467 -30.40 -21.51 9.04
CA ARG A 467 -30.57 -21.69 10.49
C ARG A 467 -30.28 -23.12 10.95
N VAL A 468 -29.54 -23.22 12.05
CA VAL A 468 -29.22 -24.46 12.77
C VAL A 468 -29.90 -24.42 14.13
N ASP A 469 -31.01 -25.13 14.27
CA ASP A 469 -31.93 -25.11 15.43
C ASP A 469 -32.01 -26.47 16.15
N SER A 470 -31.29 -27.49 15.69
CA SER A 470 -31.35 -28.85 16.23
C SER A 470 -30.00 -29.56 16.19
N MET A 471 -29.82 -30.55 17.07
CA MET A 471 -28.60 -31.37 17.12
C MET A 471 -28.34 -32.07 15.77
N GLU A 472 -29.38 -32.57 15.12
CA GLU A 472 -29.26 -33.22 13.81
C GLU A 472 -28.71 -32.26 12.74
N LYS A 473 -29.11 -30.98 12.75
CA LYS A 473 -28.59 -29.98 11.82
C LYS A 473 -27.16 -29.58 12.17
N LEU A 474 -26.81 -29.52 13.46
CA LEU A 474 -25.46 -29.22 13.91
C LEU A 474 -24.48 -30.35 13.52
N GLU A 475 -24.87 -31.61 13.66
CA GLU A 475 -24.11 -32.77 13.21
C GLU A 475 -23.91 -32.75 11.68
N LYS A 476 -24.96 -32.43 10.92
CA LYS A 476 -24.85 -32.28 9.45
C LYS A 476 -23.89 -31.15 9.07
N LEU A 477 -23.92 -30.02 9.79
CA LEU A 477 -23.00 -28.91 9.57
C LEU A 477 -21.55 -29.34 9.87
N SER A 478 -21.31 -30.05 10.97
CA SER A 478 -20.00 -30.59 11.32
C SER A 478 -19.47 -31.59 10.28
N GLN A 479 -20.32 -32.49 9.79
CA GLN A 479 -19.97 -33.41 8.69
C GLN A 479 -19.65 -32.64 7.39
N PHE A 480 -20.37 -31.56 7.11
CA PHE A 480 -20.14 -30.71 5.95
C PHE A 480 -18.82 -29.92 6.06
N THR A 481 -18.51 -29.32 7.21
CA THR A 481 -17.24 -28.59 7.39
C THR A 481 -16.03 -29.51 7.29
N ALA A 482 -16.17 -30.77 7.73
CA ALA A 482 -15.16 -31.82 7.61
C ALA A 482 -15.06 -32.46 6.20
N ASN A 483 -15.98 -32.15 5.28
CA ASN A 483 -15.99 -32.79 3.96
C ASN A 483 -14.84 -32.28 3.06
N HIS A 484 -13.98 -33.19 2.61
CA HIS A 484 -12.84 -32.86 1.74
C HIS A 484 -13.21 -32.36 0.34
N ASN A 485 -14.43 -32.64 -0.12
CA ASN A 485 -14.92 -32.15 -1.41
C ASN A 485 -15.43 -30.70 -1.35
N ARG A 486 -15.58 -30.13 -0.15
CA ARG A 486 -15.95 -28.72 0.05
C ARG A 486 -14.83 -27.82 -0.47
N THR A 487 -15.20 -26.86 -1.30
CA THR A 487 -14.28 -25.88 -1.88
C THR A 487 -14.43 -24.49 -1.28
N LEU A 488 -15.54 -24.22 -0.58
CA LEU A 488 -15.87 -22.90 -0.07
C LEU A 488 -15.80 -22.80 1.46
N PRO A 489 -15.43 -21.61 1.99
CA PRO A 489 -15.43 -21.38 3.43
C PRO A 489 -16.84 -21.41 4.01
N VAL A 490 -16.93 -21.79 5.29
CA VAL A 490 -18.17 -21.84 6.06
C VAL A 490 -18.09 -20.84 7.19
N ILE A 491 -19.10 -19.98 7.31
CA ILE A 491 -19.25 -19.01 8.38
C ILE A 491 -20.42 -19.45 9.25
N LEU A 492 -20.20 -19.62 10.56
CA LEU A 492 -21.23 -19.90 11.55
C LEU A 492 -21.29 -18.74 12.54
N ALA A 493 -22.43 -18.06 12.60
CA ALA A 493 -22.68 -17.01 13.59
C ALA A 493 -23.64 -17.50 14.66
N VAL A 494 -23.38 -17.19 15.93
CA VAL A 494 -24.22 -17.63 17.05
C VAL A 494 -25.22 -16.54 17.43
N GLU A 495 -26.50 -16.89 17.54
CA GLU A 495 -27.59 -15.97 17.87
C GLU A 495 -27.58 -15.57 19.37
N GLU A 496 -27.98 -14.34 19.69
CA GLU A 496 -27.98 -13.75 21.05
C GLU A 496 -29.37 -13.17 21.41
N GLU A 497 -29.67 -12.98 22.70
CA GLU A 497 -31.02 -12.74 23.25
C GLU A 497 -31.46 -11.26 23.40
N GLU A 498 -30.67 -10.25 23.01
CA GLU A 498 -30.98 -8.82 23.23
C GLU A 498 -30.76 -7.97 21.94
N PRO A 499 -31.39 -6.79 21.79
CA PRO A 499 -32.11 -6.38 20.56
C PRO A 499 -31.24 -5.96 19.35
N GLU A 500 -29.91 -5.93 19.49
CA GLU A 500 -28.98 -5.67 18.39
C GLU A 500 -28.04 -6.86 18.22
N HIS A 501 -28.21 -7.61 17.13
CA HIS A 501 -27.25 -8.68 16.79
C HIS A 501 -25.84 -8.08 16.61
N PRO A 502 -24.79 -8.74 17.14
CA PRO A 502 -23.41 -8.24 17.04
C PRO A 502 -22.94 -8.13 15.59
N ILE A 503 -23.57 -8.86 14.67
CA ILE A 503 -23.34 -8.74 13.23
C ILE A 503 -24.65 -8.86 12.42
N ASN A 504 -24.79 -8.04 11.37
CA ASN A 504 -25.87 -8.19 10.41
C ASN A 504 -25.56 -9.34 9.44
N ILE A 505 -25.91 -10.57 9.85
CA ILE A 505 -25.61 -11.79 9.10
C ILE A 505 -26.35 -11.86 7.76
N GLY A 506 -27.55 -11.26 7.66
CA GLY A 506 -28.25 -11.13 6.38
C GLY A 506 -27.42 -10.37 5.35
N ARG A 507 -26.91 -9.18 5.73
CA ARG A 507 -26.07 -8.35 4.85
C ARG A 507 -24.70 -8.98 4.57
N LEU A 508 -24.15 -9.74 5.51
CA LEU A 508 -22.95 -10.54 5.27
C LEU A 508 -23.22 -11.60 4.19
N ALA A 509 -24.28 -12.39 4.34
CA ALA A 509 -24.67 -13.43 3.37
C ALA A 509 -24.95 -12.84 1.98
N GLU A 510 -25.54 -11.65 1.88
CA GLU A 510 -25.68 -10.95 0.59
C GLU A 510 -24.32 -10.58 -0.04
N THR A 511 -23.30 -10.29 0.78
CA THR A 511 -21.98 -9.85 0.31
C THR A 511 -21.10 -11.02 -0.14
N VAL A 512 -21.07 -12.11 0.65
CA VAL A 512 -20.15 -13.24 0.45
C VAL A 512 -20.82 -14.54 0.02
N GLY A 513 -22.16 -14.62 0.05
CA GLY A 513 -22.93 -15.86 -0.14
C GLY A 513 -22.83 -16.50 -1.54
N THR A 514 -22.08 -15.90 -2.46
CA THR A 514 -21.71 -16.48 -3.76
C THR A 514 -20.40 -17.26 -3.73
N TYR A 515 -19.60 -17.10 -2.68
CA TYR A 515 -18.28 -17.71 -2.52
C TYR A 515 -17.98 -18.08 -1.05
N ALA A 516 -19.01 -18.17 -0.20
CA ALA A 516 -18.95 -18.66 1.18
C ALA A 516 -20.33 -19.15 1.63
N HIS A 517 -20.38 -20.18 2.48
CA HIS A 517 -21.60 -20.60 3.17
C HIS A 517 -21.79 -19.79 4.46
N VAL A 518 -23.03 -19.38 4.74
CA VAL A 518 -23.35 -18.58 5.95
C VAL A 518 -24.48 -19.25 6.73
N PHE A 519 -24.17 -19.63 7.97
CA PHE A 519 -25.07 -20.28 8.92
C PHE A 519 -25.28 -19.41 10.16
N VAL A 520 -26.44 -19.57 10.78
CA VAL A 520 -26.77 -19.01 12.08
C VAL A 520 -27.16 -20.14 13.02
N LEU A 521 -26.48 -20.25 14.16
CA LEU A 521 -26.80 -21.17 15.23
C LEU A 521 -27.85 -20.52 16.14
N ASP A 522 -29.00 -21.16 16.28
CA ASP A 522 -30.07 -20.70 17.15
C ASP A 522 -29.71 -20.95 18.63
N LYS A 523 -30.27 -20.14 19.52
CA LYS A 523 -29.94 -20.15 20.95
C LYS A 523 -30.30 -21.48 21.62
N GLU A 524 -31.33 -22.17 21.12
CA GLU A 524 -31.76 -23.48 21.60
C GLU A 524 -30.70 -24.59 21.37
N ALA A 525 -29.82 -24.40 20.37
CA ALA A 525 -28.73 -25.32 20.05
C ALA A 525 -27.38 -24.91 20.69
N LEU A 526 -27.31 -23.78 21.39
CA LEU A 526 -26.09 -23.27 22.02
C LEU A 526 -25.53 -24.20 23.11
N PRO A 527 -26.34 -24.79 24.03
CA PRO A 527 -25.84 -25.73 25.03
C PRO A 527 -25.19 -26.97 24.38
N MET A 528 -25.63 -27.36 23.19
CA MET A 528 -25.10 -28.50 22.46
C MET A 528 -23.71 -28.21 21.88
N LEU A 529 -23.46 -26.95 21.47
CA LEU A 529 -22.14 -26.51 21.02
C LEU A 529 -21.15 -26.41 22.19
N VAL A 530 -21.62 -26.04 23.39
CA VAL A 530 -20.81 -26.04 24.62
C VAL A 530 -20.36 -27.46 24.99
N GLU A 531 -21.23 -28.47 24.84
CA GLU A 531 -20.86 -29.87 25.10
C GLU A 531 -19.88 -30.44 24.07
N ALA A 532 -19.88 -29.90 22.85
CA ALA A 532 -19.05 -30.34 21.74
C ALA A 532 -17.74 -29.53 21.56
N SER A 533 -17.48 -28.51 22.39
CA SER A 533 -16.32 -27.63 22.27
C SER A 533 -15.71 -27.28 23.64
N ASP A 534 -14.49 -26.74 23.63
CA ASP A 534 -13.79 -26.30 24.86
C ASP A 534 -14.20 -24.88 25.31
N TYR A 535 -15.20 -24.27 24.66
CA TYR A 535 -15.60 -22.88 24.90
C TYR A 535 -16.76 -22.74 25.89
N SER A 536 -16.72 -21.68 26.69
CA SER A 536 -17.82 -21.36 27.62
C SER A 536 -19.04 -20.76 26.90
N LEU A 537 -20.21 -20.84 27.54
CA LEU A 537 -21.45 -20.25 27.03
C LEU A 537 -21.31 -18.73 26.75
N GLU A 538 -20.55 -18.02 27.60
CA GLU A 538 -20.29 -16.59 27.43
C GLU A 538 -19.40 -16.27 26.23
N GLU A 539 -18.45 -17.15 25.89
CA GLU A 539 -17.56 -16.97 24.75
C GLU A 539 -18.24 -17.27 23.42
N LEU A 540 -19.17 -18.22 23.41
CA LEU A 540 -19.89 -18.65 22.21
C LEU A 540 -21.06 -17.73 21.86
N SER A 541 -21.71 -17.12 22.86
CA SER A 541 -22.84 -16.21 22.61
C SER A 541 -22.41 -14.99 21.77
N GLY A 542 -23.05 -14.80 20.62
CA GLY A 542 -22.73 -13.71 19.71
C GLY A 542 -21.41 -13.85 18.96
N ALA A 543 -20.77 -15.03 19.00
CA ALA A 543 -19.51 -15.30 18.30
C ALA A 543 -19.71 -15.59 16.81
N VAL A 544 -18.64 -15.45 16.04
CA VAL A 544 -18.56 -15.84 14.62
C VAL A 544 -17.38 -16.77 14.40
N TRP A 545 -17.65 -17.92 13.82
CA TRP A 545 -16.67 -18.93 13.42
C TRP A 545 -16.54 -18.95 11.90
N VAL A 546 -15.33 -19.03 11.38
CA VAL A 546 -15.03 -19.23 9.96
C VAL A 546 -14.15 -20.45 9.81
N THR A 547 -14.59 -21.41 9.00
CA THR A 547 -13.85 -22.64 8.70
C THR A 547 -13.49 -22.65 7.22
N PHE A 548 -12.20 -22.59 6.91
CA PHE A 548 -11.66 -22.67 5.55
C PHE A 548 -11.41 -24.13 5.13
N GLN A 549 -11.02 -24.35 3.88
CA GLN A 549 -10.62 -25.68 3.41
C GLN A 549 -9.34 -26.12 4.12
N GLY A 550 -9.21 -27.41 4.44
CA GLY A 550 -8.02 -27.95 5.12
C GLY A 550 -8.02 -27.82 6.65
N GLY A 551 -9.10 -27.31 7.26
CA GLY A 551 -9.25 -27.25 8.72
C GLY A 551 -8.68 -25.98 9.36
N GLU A 552 -8.36 -24.95 8.57
CA GLU A 552 -8.01 -23.64 9.11
C GLU A 552 -9.27 -22.94 9.66
N ASP A 553 -9.37 -22.88 10.98
CA ASP A 553 -10.49 -22.26 11.69
C ASP A 553 -10.11 -20.89 12.28
N ARG A 554 -11.04 -19.93 12.20
CA ARG A 554 -10.95 -18.61 12.82
C ARG A 554 -12.17 -18.36 13.69
N PHE A 555 -11.96 -18.12 14.97
CA PHE A 555 -13.02 -17.85 15.95
C PHE A 555 -12.96 -16.39 16.42
N PHE A 556 -14.10 -15.70 16.41
CA PHE A 556 -14.24 -14.30 16.82
C PHE A 556 -15.31 -14.19 17.89
N THR A 557 -14.93 -13.83 19.12
CA THR A 557 -15.89 -13.61 20.22
C THR A 557 -16.65 -12.30 20.03
N LYS A 558 -17.80 -12.16 20.69
CA LYS A 558 -18.58 -10.92 20.72
C LYS A 558 -17.74 -9.68 21.05
N LYS A 559 -16.87 -9.77 22.06
CA LYS A 559 -15.99 -8.67 22.47
C LYS A 559 -15.01 -8.24 21.35
N MET A 560 -14.55 -9.17 20.52
CA MET A 560 -13.69 -8.85 19.37
C MET A 560 -14.48 -8.12 18.27
N ILE A 561 -15.75 -8.45 18.10
CA ILE A 561 -16.66 -7.82 17.13
C ILE A 561 -16.99 -6.39 17.57
N GLU A 562 -17.35 -6.19 18.84
CA GLU A 562 -17.67 -4.88 19.41
C GLU A 562 -16.49 -3.89 19.38
N ASN A 563 -15.27 -4.40 19.41
CA ASN A 563 -14.05 -3.60 19.34
C ASN A 563 -13.60 -3.24 17.92
N CYS A 564 -14.28 -3.71 16.86
CA CYS A 564 -13.94 -3.35 15.48
C CYS A 564 -14.33 -1.89 15.14
N ARG A 565 -13.53 -1.18 14.33
CA ARG A 565 -13.78 0.20 13.87
C ARG A 565 -13.38 0.38 12.38
N PHE A 566 -13.91 1.42 11.71
CA PHE A 566 -13.58 1.78 10.33
C PHE A 566 -12.51 2.86 10.26
N ASP A 567 -11.59 2.77 9.30
CA ASP A 567 -10.32 3.50 9.36
C ASP A 567 -10.10 4.60 8.31
N ILE A 568 -11.12 4.96 7.51
CA ILE A 568 -11.04 6.08 6.57
C ILE A 568 -12.27 6.98 6.75
N ASN A 569 -12.04 8.28 6.79
CA ASN A 569 -12.99 9.38 7.02
C ASN A 569 -14.10 9.53 5.94
N ARG A 570 -14.57 8.44 5.31
CA ARG A 570 -15.64 8.45 4.31
C ARG A 570 -17.05 8.33 4.89
N LEU A 571 -17.19 7.95 6.16
CA LEU A 571 -18.49 7.69 6.81
C LEU A 571 -18.63 8.36 8.19
N ALA A 572 -17.84 9.40 8.48
CA ALA A 572 -17.85 10.12 9.77
C ALA A 572 -19.18 10.82 10.14
N PHE A 573 -20.23 10.64 9.35
CA PHE A 573 -21.55 11.24 9.56
C PHE A 573 -22.73 10.26 9.46
N GLU A 574 -22.49 8.94 9.44
CA GLU A 574 -23.61 7.97 9.50
C GLU A 574 -23.95 7.56 10.94
N SER A 575 -25.17 7.83 11.38
CA SER A 575 -25.74 7.29 12.62
C SER A 575 -26.07 5.79 12.46
N GLY A 576 -25.39 4.92 13.22
CA GLY A 576 -25.64 3.47 13.29
C GLY A 576 -24.52 2.66 13.97
N ASN A 577 -24.71 1.35 14.14
CA ASN A 577 -23.76 0.43 14.80
C ASN A 577 -22.44 0.29 13.99
N ILE A 578 -21.45 1.14 14.29
CA ILE A 578 -20.16 1.27 13.56
C ILE A 578 -19.30 0.00 13.70
N SER A 579 -19.35 -0.67 14.84
CA SER A 579 -18.58 -1.89 15.14
C SER A 579 -18.98 -3.07 14.27
N GLU A 580 -20.29 -3.30 14.13
CA GLU A 580 -20.81 -4.35 13.25
C GLU A 580 -20.29 -4.17 11.82
N LYS A 581 -20.48 -2.95 11.29
CA LYS A 581 -20.16 -2.65 9.90
C LYS A 581 -18.65 -2.82 9.65
N ALA A 582 -17.81 -2.44 10.61
CA ALA A 582 -16.37 -2.60 10.56
C ALA A 582 -15.94 -4.06 10.60
N PHE A 583 -16.48 -4.85 11.54
CA PHE A 583 -16.19 -6.29 11.65
C PHE A 583 -16.64 -7.04 10.40
N ARG A 584 -17.84 -6.74 9.86
CA ARG A 584 -18.31 -7.33 8.60
C ARG A 584 -17.37 -7.01 7.43
N HIS A 585 -16.80 -5.80 7.37
CA HIS A 585 -15.80 -5.46 6.36
C HIS A 585 -14.51 -6.28 6.50
N LYS A 586 -14.03 -6.44 7.74
CA LYS A 586 -12.86 -7.27 8.09
C LYS A 586 -13.08 -8.73 7.70
N LEU A 587 -14.24 -9.29 8.03
CA LEU A 587 -14.62 -10.65 7.70
C LEU A 587 -14.73 -10.87 6.18
N VAL A 588 -15.35 -9.94 5.46
CA VAL A 588 -15.39 -9.97 3.99
C VAL A 588 -13.98 -9.95 3.40
N ARG A 589 -13.06 -9.13 3.94
CA ARG A 589 -11.67 -9.06 3.48
C ARG A 589 -10.94 -10.39 3.70
N LEU A 590 -11.06 -10.98 4.88
CA LEU A 590 -10.48 -12.29 5.20
C LEU A 590 -10.91 -13.37 4.18
N ILE A 591 -12.20 -13.41 3.86
CA ILE A 591 -12.74 -14.37 2.89
C ILE A 591 -12.19 -14.09 1.48
N LYS A 592 -12.08 -12.82 1.09
CA LYS A 592 -11.51 -12.42 -0.20
C LYS A 592 -10.04 -12.78 -0.34
N GLU A 593 -9.24 -12.62 0.73
CA GLU A 593 -7.83 -12.97 0.74
C GLU A 593 -7.64 -14.48 0.60
N HIS A 594 -8.43 -15.30 1.30
CA HIS A 594 -8.36 -16.75 1.16
C HIS A 594 -8.86 -17.22 -0.21
N ASN A 595 -9.83 -16.52 -0.80
CA ASN A 595 -10.35 -16.83 -2.13
C ASN A 595 -9.35 -16.51 -3.26
N ALA A 596 -8.36 -15.66 -3.00
CA ALA A 596 -7.34 -15.24 -3.95
C ALA A 596 -5.97 -15.88 -3.64
N ARG A 597 -5.96 -17.06 -3.01
CA ARG A 597 -4.78 -17.88 -2.72
C ARG A 597 -4.99 -19.27 -3.29
#